data_AF-A0A549SCS2-F1
#
_entry.id   AF-A0A549SCS2-F1
#
_cell.length_a   1.000
_cell.length_b   1.000
_cell.length_c   1.000
_cell.angle_alpha   90.00
_cell.angle_beta   90.00
_cell.angle_gamma   90.00
#
_symmetry.space_group_name_H-M   'P 1'
#
loop_
_entity.id
_entity.type
_entity.pdbx_description
1 polymer ?
#
loop_
_entity_poly.entity_id
_entity_poly.type
_entity_poly.pdbx_seq_one_letter_code
_entity_poly.pdbx_strand_id
1 'polypeptide(L)'
;MTENKRDFRLSAAALALAPSPRALRFFVVGLLNTAFGYAIFYFVWRATLDSIVAAGVSTALGALFNFLSIGRLVFGSSDSRFLGRFIAVYAALFIVDAFALRALEHFGADAALAQAALTPVLATLSYLLNRDFVFRAGGGGA
;
A
#
# COMPACT_ATOMS: atom_id res chain seq x y z
N MET A 1 -48.76 7.16 -10.72
CA MET A 1 -48.46 6.40 -9.48
C MET A 1 -47.39 5.32 -9.72
N THR A 2 -46.36 5.63 -10.51
CA THR A 2 -45.35 4.68 -11.04
C THR A 2 -43.90 5.11 -10.76
N GLU A 3 -43.67 6.35 -10.34
CA GLU A 3 -42.34 6.88 -9.95
C GLU A 3 -41.76 6.20 -8.70
N ASN A 4 -42.57 6.03 -7.64
CA ASN A 4 -42.11 5.53 -6.34
C ASN A 4 -41.39 4.16 -6.38
N LYS A 5 -41.83 3.24 -7.26
CA LYS A 5 -41.19 1.90 -7.39
C LYS A 5 -39.85 1.94 -8.11
N ARG A 6 -39.62 2.91 -9.01
CA ARG A 6 -38.33 3.06 -9.71
C ARG A 6 -37.31 3.71 -8.79
N ASP A 7 -37.69 4.77 -8.09
CA ASP A 7 -36.80 5.47 -7.16
C ASP A 7 -36.34 4.56 -6.02
N PHE A 8 -37.26 3.75 -5.47
CA PHE A 8 -36.91 2.75 -4.46
C PHE A 8 -35.93 1.69 -4.96
N ARG A 9 -36.06 1.24 -6.22
CA ARG A 9 -35.13 0.28 -6.82
C ARG A 9 -33.78 0.90 -7.18
N LEU A 10 -33.76 2.17 -7.58
CA LEU A 10 -32.53 2.92 -7.81
C LEU A 10 -31.75 3.13 -6.50
N SER A 11 -32.44 3.48 -5.41
CA SER A 11 -31.83 3.60 -4.08
C SER A 11 -31.33 2.26 -3.53
N ALA A 12 -32.09 1.17 -3.70
CA ALA A 12 -31.68 -0.16 -3.25
C ALA A 12 -30.49 -0.72 -4.05
N ALA A 13 -30.46 -0.50 -5.37
CA ALA A 13 -29.33 -0.88 -6.21
C ALA A 13 -28.08 -0.03 -5.91
N ALA A 14 -28.24 1.28 -5.68
CA ALA A 14 -27.15 2.17 -5.28
C ALA A 14 -26.57 1.79 -3.91
N LEU A 15 -27.42 1.38 -2.96
CA LEU A 15 -26.99 0.92 -1.64
C LEU A 15 -26.31 -0.46 -1.70
N ALA A 16 -26.72 -1.33 -2.64
CA ALA A 16 -26.09 -2.62 -2.89
C ALA A 16 -24.73 -2.51 -3.60
N LEU A 17 -24.51 -1.43 -4.36
CA LEU A 17 -23.22 -1.11 -5.02
C LEU A 17 -22.28 -0.28 -4.12
N ALA A 18 -22.78 0.30 -3.03
CA ALA A 18 -21.97 1.07 -2.10
C ALA A 18 -20.94 0.16 -1.42
N PRO A 19 -19.63 0.43 -1.55
CA PRO A 19 -18.61 -0.34 -0.85
C PRO A 19 -18.86 -0.28 0.65
N SER A 20 -18.69 -1.39 1.35
CA SER A 20 -18.81 -1.40 2.81
C SER A 20 -17.88 -0.35 3.44
N PRO A 21 -18.24 0.26 4.59
CA PRO A 21 -17.40 1.27 5.24
C PRO A 21 -15.97 0.79 5.53
N ARG A 22 -15.77 -0.52 5.70
CA ARG A 22 -14.45 -1.16 5.89
C ARG A 22 -13.64 -1.19 4.58
N ALA A 23 -14.27 -1.51 3.46
CA ALA A 23 -13.63 -1.48 2.14
C ALA A 23 -13.22 -0.05 1.75
N LEU A 24 -14.10 0.94 1.97
CA LEU A 24 -13.78 2.34 1.71
C LEU A 24 -12.57 2.82 2.54
N ARG A 25 -12.54 2.51 3.85
CA ARG A 25 -11.40 2.83 4.71
C ARG A 25 -10.11 2.17 4.23
N PHE A 26 -10.19 0.91 3.79
CA PHE A 26 -9.04 0.20 3.25
C PHE A 26 -8.48 0.89 1.99
N PHE A 27 -9.34 1.28 1.05
CA PHE A 27 -8.92 2.01 -0.16
C PHE A 27 -8.32 3.38 0.16
N VAL A 28 -8.95 4.15 1.06
CA VAL A 28 -8.45 5.49 1.44
C VAL A 28 -7.10 5.40 2.14
N VAL A 29 -6.94 4.46 3.08
CA VAL A 29 -5.66 4.25 3.78
C VAL A 29 -4.60 3.74 2.80
N GLY A 30 -4.94 2.82 1.91
CA GLY A 30 -4.03 2.32 0.87
C GLY A 30 -3.55 3.42 -0.07
N LEU A 31 -4.45 4.31 -0.51
CA LEU A 31 -4.11 5.44 -1.34
C LEU A 31 -3.22 6.44 -0.59
N LEU A 32 -3.53 6.74 0.67
CA LEU A 32 -2.72 7.61 1.51
C LEU A 32 -1.31 7.07 1.72
N ASN A 33 -1.19 5.77 2.04
CA ASN A 33 0.11 5.10 2.20
C ASN A 33 0.92 5.13 0.89
N THR A 34 0.26 4.91 -0.24
CA THR A 34 0.86 4.96 -1.58
C THR A 34 1.37 6.36 -1.91
N ALA A 35 0.53 7.39 -1.72
CA ALA A 35 0.90 8.77 -1.95
C ALA A 35 2.04 9.22 -1.04
N PHE A 36 2.03 8.81 0.23
CA PHE A 36 3.09 9.09 1.18
C PHE A 36 4.43 8.47 0.74
N GLY A 37 4.44 7.18 0.40
CA GLY A 37 5.65 6.50 -0.07
C GLY A 37 6.23 7.16 -1.33
N TYR A 38 5.38 7.43 -2.32
CA TYR A 38 5.82 8.09 -3.55
C TYR A 38 6.36 9.51 -3.30
N ALA A 39 5.71 10.29 -2.42
CA ALA A 39 6.20 11.62 -2.07
C ALA A 39 7.60 11.57 -1.45
N ILE A 40 7.83 10.67 -0.49
CA ILE A 40 9.16 10.47 0.11
C ILE A 40 10.18 10.10 -0.96
N PHE A 41 9.85 9.15 -1.84
CA PHE A 41 10.73 8.76 -2.93
C PHE A 41 11.11 9.97 -3.78
N TYR A 42 10.11 10.72 -4.26
CA TYR A 42 10.32 11.85 -5.16
C TYR A 42 11.22 12.92 -4.52
N PHE A 43 10.95 13.31 -3.27
CA PHE A 43 11.76 14.33 -2.60
C PHE A 43 13.19 13.87 -2.30
N VAL A 44 13.37 12.63 -1.85
CA VAL A 44 14.71 12.08 -1.59
C VAL A 44 15.50 11.94 -2.89
N TRP A 45 14.88 11.40 -3.94
CA TRP A 45 15.52 11.29 -5.26
C TRP A 45 15.95 12.65 -5.79
N ARG A 46 15.11 13.68 -5.66
CA ARG A 46 15.46 15.05 -6.05
C ARG A 46 16.62 15.64 -5.24
N ALA A 47 16.80 15.20 -4.00
CA ALA A 47 17.88 15.67 -3.12
C ALA A 47 19.20 14.90 -3.31
N THR A 48 19.13 13.59 -3.60
CA THR A 48 20.32 12.71 -3.69
C THR A 48 20.75 12.43 -5.11
N LEU A 49 19.85 12.58 -6.09
CA LEU A 49 19.98 12.10 -7.47
C LEU A 49 20.25 10.59 -7.58
N ASP A 50 19.97 9.84 -6.52
CA ASP A 50 20.13 8.38 -6.47
C ASP A 50 18.77 7.72 -6.20
N SER A 51 18.26 7.04 -7.22
CA SER A 51 16.98 6.34 -7.22
C SER A 51 16.91 5.19 -6.22
N ILE A 52 18.03 4.52 -5.93
CA ILE A 52 18.06 3.36 -5.02
C ILE A 52 18.10 3.83 -3.58
N VAL A 53 18.87 4.89 -3.29
CA VAL A 53 18.81 5.55 -1.98
C VAL A 53 17.39 6.05 -1.71
N ALA A 54 16.76 6.68 -2.71
CA ALA A 54 15.38 7.13 -2.60
C ALA A 54 14.37 6.00 -2.37
N ALA A 55 14.50 4.90 -3.11
CA ALA A 55 13.67 3.69 -2.93
C ALA A 55 13.85 3.09 -1.53
N GLY A 56 15.08 3.04 -1.01
CA GLY A 56 15.38 2.53 0.33
C GLY A 56 14.75 3.38 1.42
N VAL A 57 14.92 4.71 1.36
CA VAL A 57 14.34 5.64 2.33
C VAL A 57 12.80 5.64 2.24
N SER A 58 12.25 5.66 1.03
CA SER A 58 10.81 5.56 0.79
C SER A 58 10.23 4.26 1.33
N THR A 59 10.88 3.12 1.08
CA THR A 59 10.43 1.83 1.59
C THR A 59 10.48 1.80 3.11
N ALA A 60 11.53 2.30 3.74
CA ALA A 60 11.65 2.32 5.20
C ALA A 60 10.60 3.24 5.87
N LEU A 61 10.48 4.49 5.41
CA LEU A 61 9.52 5.44 5.98
C LEU A 61 8.08 5.07 5.63
N GLY A 62 7.84 4.58 4.42
CA GLY A 62 6.56 4.05 3.98
C GLY A 62 6.16 2.79 4.74
N ALA A 63 7.10 1.91 5.10
CA ALA A 63 6.85 0.76 5.97
C ALA A 63 6.41 1.21 7.36
N LEU A 64 7.12 2.18 7.95
CA LEU A 64 6.77 2.72 9.26
C LEU A 64 5.39 3.38 9.23
N PHE A 65 5.11 4.18 8.21
CA PHE A 65 3.81 4.81 8.03
C PHE A 65 2.69 3.77 7.82
N ASN A 66 2.92 2.73 6.99
CA ASN A 66 2.01 1.59 6.81
C ASN A 66 1.77 0.84 8.12
N PHE A 67 2.81 0.60 8.92
CA PHE A 67 2.70 -0.11 10.19
C PHE A 67 1.87 0.70 11.20
N LEU A 68 2.09 2.02 11.26
CA LEU A 68 1.30 2.90 12.12
C LEU A 68 -0.15 3.04 11.64
N SER A 69 -0.37 3.19 10.33
CA SER A 69 -1.69 3.39 9.74
C SER A 69 -2.53 2.10 9.73
N ILE A 70 -1.92 0.93 9.56
CA ILE A 70 -2.63 -0.36 9.59
C ILE A 70 -2.64 -0.95 11.01
N GLY A 71 -1.51 -0.97 11.71
CA GLY A 71 -1.38 -1.55 13.04
C GLY A 71 -2.25 -0.86 14.09
N ARG A 72 -2.29 0.48 14.10
CA ARG A 72 -3.09 1.25 15.06
C ARG A 72 -4.58 1.33 14.67
N LEU A 73 -4.89 1.33 13.37
CA LEU A 73 -6.26 1.58 12.87
C LEU A 73 -7.05 0.29 12.59
N VAL A 74 -6.38 -0.85 12.33
CA VAL A 74 -7.02 -2.12 11.94
C VAL A 74 -6.89 -3.20 13.04
N PHE A 75 -5.78 -3.25 13.78
CA PHE A 75 -5.52 -4.38 14.69
C PHE A 75 -5.60 -4.05 16.18
N GLY A 76 -5.67 -2.77 16.57
CA GLY A 76 -5.90 -2.36 17.96
C GLY A 76 -4.79 -2.74 18.95
N SER A 77 -3.76 -3.47 18.52
CA SER A 77 -2.52 -3.72 19.25
C SER A 77 -1.34 -3.82 18.28
N SER A 78 -0.26 -3.10 18.60
CA SER A 78 1.03 -3.18 17.91
C SER A 78 1.83 -4.36 18.47
N ASP A 79 1.25 -5.56 18.43
CA ASP A 79 1.87 -6.73 19.03
C ASP A 79 3.24 -6.99 18.38
N SER A 80 4.31 -6.76 19.16
CA SER A 80 5.69 -6.68 18.68
C SER A 80 6.17 -8.00 18.07
N ARG A 81 5.43 -9.09 18.32
CA ARG A 81 5.64 -10.42 17.73
C ARG A 81 5.56 -10.44 16.20
N PHE A 82 4.84 -9.49 15.59
CA PHE A 82 4.71 -9.39 14.13
C PHE A 82 5.73 -8.45 13.48
N LEU A 83 6.44 -7.64 14.27
CA LEU A 83 7.37 -6.63 13.77
C LEU A 83 8.53 -7.26 12.98
N GLY A 84 9.08 -8.39 13.44
CA GLY A 84 10.16 -9.09 12.72
C GLY A 84 9.73 -9.59 11.34
N ARG A 85 8.52 -10.18 11.24
CA ARG A 85 7.96 -10.65 9.96
C ARG A 85 7.64 -9.47 9.03
N PHE A 86 7.14 -8.38 9.59
CA PHE A 86 6.86 -7.16 8.85
C PHE A 86 8.14 -6.56 8.24
N ILE A 87 9.21 -6.43 9.04
CA ILE A 87 10.52 -5.97 8.56
C ILE A 87 11.03 -6.88 7.44
N ALA A 88 10.91 -8.21 7.58
CA ALA A 88 11.34 -9.15 6.55
C ALA A 88 10.57 -8.97 5.23
N VAL A 89 9.26 -8.77 5.29
CA VAL A 89 8.44 -8.48 4.09
C VAL A 89 8.91 -7.19 3.42
N TYR A 90 9.12 -6.11 4.18
CA TYR A 90 9.55 -4.83 3.60
C TYR A 90 10.99 -4.85 3.09
N ALA A 91 11.88 -5.64 3.70
CA ALA A 91 13.21 -5.88 3.16
C ALA A 91 13.15 -6.61 1.81
N ALA A 92 12.30 -7.63 1.69
CA ALA A 92 12.08 -8.33 0.42
C ALA A 92 11.46 -7.40 -0.64
N LEU A 93 10.49 -6.57 -0.26
CA LEU A 93 9.90 -5.57 -1.15
C LEU A 93 10.93 -4.55 -1.63
N PHE A 94 11.82 -4.07 -0.76
CA PHE A 94 12.89 -3.16 -1.15
C PHE A 94 13.81 -3.80 -2.20
N ILE A 95 14.18 -5.06 -2.03
CA ILE A 95 15.02 -5.77 -3.00
C ILE A 95 14.32 -5.86 -4.36
N VAL A 96 13.03 -6.24 -4.37
CA VAL A 96 12.23 -6.31 -5.59
C VAL A 96 12.11 -4.94 -6.25
N ASP A 97 11.83 -3.90 -5.46
CA ASP A 97 11.73 -2.50 -5.92
C ASP A 97 13.04 -2.05 -6.55
N ALA A 98 14.16 -2.21 -5.85
CA ALA A 98 15.48 -1.79 -6.33
C ALA A 98 15.87 -2.46 -7.66
N PHE A 99 15.64 -3.77 -7.80
CA PHE A 99 15.90 -4.48 -9.05
C PHE A 99 14.98 -4.03 -10.18
N ALA A 100 13.68 -3.91 -9.92
CA ALA A 100 12.70 -3.49 -10.93
C ALA A 100 12.94 -2.04 -11.38
N LEU A 101 13.23 -1.14 -10.43
CA LEU A 101 13.52 0.26 -10.71
C LEU A 101 14.79 0.39 -11.55
N ARG A 102 15.87 -0.30 -11.17
CA ARG A 102 17.11 -0.29 -11.96
C ARG A 102 16.94 -0.90 -13.34
N ALA A 103 16.12 -1.94 -13.49
CA ALA A 103 15.81 -2.49 -14.80
C ALA A 103 15.07 -1.47 -15.68
N LEU A 104 14.05 -0.78 -15.14
CA LEU A 104 13.32 0.26 -15.87
C LEU A 104 14.23 1.44 -16.26
N GLU A 105 15.06 1.92 -15.33
CA GLU A 105 16.04 2.97 -15.60
C GLU A 105 17.06 2.53 -16.68
N HIS A 106 17.49 1.27 -16.67
CA HIS A 106 18.38 0.73 -17.69
C HIS A 106 17.76 0.75 -19.10
N PHE A 107 16.43 0.56 -19.20
CA PHE A 107 15.67 0.74 -20.44
C PHE A 107 15.33 2.21 -20.76
N GLY A 108 15.87 3.17 -20.00
CA GLY A 108 15.74 4.60 -20.26
C GLY A 108 14.53 5.26 -19.61
N ALA A 109 13.83 4.59 -18.69
CA ALA A 109 12.74 5.22 -17.96
C ALA A 109 13.26 6.28 -16.98
N ASP A 110 12.56 7.41 -16.87
CA ASP A 110 12.77 8.37 -15.79
C ASP A 110 12.45 7.74 -14.44
N ALA A 111 13.27 7.99 -13.42
CA ALA A 111 13.15 7.35 -12.12
C ALA A 111 11.80 7.66 -11.43
N ALA A 112 11.27 8.87 -11.57
CA ALA A 112 9.98 9.22 -10.97
C ALA A 112 8.84 8.50 -11.68
N LEU A 113 8.85 8.44 -13.02
CA LEU A 113 7.86 7.68 -13.79
C LEU A 113 7.94 6.17 -13.52
N ALA A 114 9.15 5.63 -13.47
CA ALA A 114 9.40 4.22 -13.15
C ALA A 114 8.85 3.89 -11.75
N GLN A 115 9.18 4.69 -10.74
CA GLN A 115 8.67 4.49 -9.39
C GLN A 115 7.15 4.64 -9.33
N ALA A 116 6.57 5.62 -10.02
CA ALA A 116 5.12 5.80 -10.06
C ALA A 116 4.40 4.56 -10.59
N ALA A 117 4.98 3.90 -11.61
CA ALA A 117 4.45 2.65 -12.16
C ALA A 117 4.65 1.45 -11.22
N LEU A 118 5.78 1.36 -10.53
CA LEU A 118 6.09 0.28 -9.59
C LEU A 118 5.28 0.36 -8.29
N THR A 119 5.00 1.57 -7.81
CA THR A 119 4.34 1.81 -6.52
C THR A 119 3.03 1.01 -6.33
N PRO A 120 2.05 1.03 -7.27
CA PRO A 120 0.82 0.24 -7.11
C PRO A 120 1.06 -1.28 -7.10
N VAL A 121 2.05 -1.76 -7.85
CA VAL A 121 2.45 -3.17 -7.86
C VAL A 121 3.02 -3.57 -6.51
N LEU A 122 3.95 -2.78 -5.98
CA LEU A 122 4.58 -3.02 -4.68
C LEU A 122 3.58 -2.88 -3.52
N ALA A 123 2.64 -1.94 -3.60
CA ALA A 123 1.56 -1.82 -2.62
C ALA A 123 0.69 -3.09 -2.59
N THR A 124 0.38 -3.64 -3.76
CA THR A 124 -0.39 -4.89 -3.88
C THR A 124 0.40 -6.08 -3.32
N LEU A 125 1.68 -6.21 -3.68
CA LEU A 125 2.56 -7.25 -3.15
C LEU A 125 2.70 -7.15 -1.62
N SER A 126 2.88 -5.94 -1.10
CA SER A 126 2.92 -5.68 0.34
C SER A 126 1.65 -6.17 1.03
N TYR A 127 0.48 -5.86 0.48
CA TYR A 127 -0.79 -6.33 1.03
C TYR A 127 -0.86 -7.87 1.09
N LEU A 128 -0.54 -8.55 -0.01
CA LEU A 128 -0.59 -10.02 -0.08
C LEU A 128 0.39 -10.67 0.89
N LEU A 129 1.63 -10.19 0.92
CA LEU A 129 2.66 -10.73 1.81
C LEU A 129 2.33 -10.49 3.28
N ASN A 130 1.87 -9.30 3.64
CA ASN A 130 1.47 -9.02 5.01
C ASN A 130 0.25 -9.86 5.43
N ARG A 131 -0.75 -9.99 4.55
CA ARG A 131 -1.93 -10.83 4.80
C ARG A 131 -1.52 -12.28 5.09
N ASP A 132 -0.69 -12.86 4.23
CA ASP A 132 -0.43 -14.30 4.24
C ASP A 132 0.69 -14.70 5.23
N PHE A 133 1.75 -13.89 5.35
CA PHE A 133 2.93 -14.22 6.18
C PHE A 133 2.94 -13.53 7.54
N VAL A 134 2.43 -12.30 7.65
CA VAL A 134 2.48 -11.56 8.92
C VAL A 134 1.26 -11.92 9.78
N PHE A 135 0.06 -11.76 9.24
CA PHE A 135 -1.17 -11.88 10.03
C PHE A 135 -1.77 -13.29 10.05
N ARG A 136 -1.81 -14.00 8.91
CA ARG A 136 -2.43 -15.33 8.83
C ARG A 136 -1.58 -16.43 9.48
N ALA A 137 -0.26 -16.37 9.40
CA ALA A 137 0.66 -17.29 10.09
C ALA A 137 0.75 -17.08 11.62
N GLY A 138 -0.07 -16.18 12.19
CA GLY A 138 -0.15 -15.85 13.62
C GLY A 138 -1.33 -16.45 14.38
N GLY A 139 -2.28 -17.14 13.69
CA GLY A 139 -3.39 -17.84 14.36
C GLY A 139 -4.64 -17.02 14.69
N GLY A 140 -4.88 -15.88 14.03
CA GLY A 140 -6.14 -15.13 14.14
C GLY A 140 -6.96 -15.25 12.85
N GLY A 141 -8.03 -16.04 12.87
CA GLY A 141 -9.02 -16.07 11.80
C GLY A 141 -9.57 -14.67 11.53
N ALA A 142 -9.73 -14.36 10.24
CA ALA A 142 -10.27 -13.10 9.72
C ALA A 142 -11.73 -12.85 10.14
#